data_AF-A0A4R4YFJ2-F1
#
_entry.id   AF-A0A4R4YFJ2-F1
#
_cell.length_a   1.000
_cell.length_b   1.000
_cell.length_c   1.000
_cell.angle_alpha   90.00
_cell.angle_beta   90.00
_cell.angle_gamma   90.00
#
_symmetry.space_group_name_H-M   'P 1'
#
loop_
_entity.id
_entity.type
_entity.pdbx_description
1 polymer ?
#
loop_
_entity_poly.entity_id
_entity_poly.type
_entity_poly.pdbx_seq_one_letter_code
_entity_poly.pdbx_strand_id
1 'polypeptide(L)'
;RRSLAEGEAALLGEEERGPRRRRRQRRGRVPAGVAAVAVAAAVALGVLALDARRDLGDLTARNAELAAVLAAPDAETVRHPATSGGTGTVVISRAMGRMVFASSGLPELPVGRTYELWLMGPDGPRPGGLLGEGGAEDETTTPVVLPAGPGDGHVALTVEPAGGSDSPTTPPVLLAALPDA
;
A
#
# COMPACT_ATOMS: atom_id res chain seq x y z
N ARG A 1 -106.22 -6.49 6.73
CA ARG A 1 -104.78 -6.71 6.96
C ARG A 1 -104.10 -6.71 5.60
N ARG A 2 -103.70 -5.53 5.13
CA ARG A 2 -103.15 -5.25 3.80
C ARG A 2 -102.05 -4.19 3.98
N SER A 3 -100.95 -4.44 3.29
CA SER A 3 -99.85 -3.53 2.98
C SER A 3 -100.33 -2.19 2.41
N LEU A 4 -99.62 -1.08 2.71
CA LEU A 4 -99.02 -0.15 1.73
C LEU A 4 -98.47 1.12 2.41
N ALA A 5 -97.34 1.59 1.84
CA ALA A 5 -96.89 3.00 1.77
C ALA A 5 -96.49 3.67 3.09
N GLU A 6 -95.48 4.53 3.21
CA GLU A 6 -94.60 5.30 2.32
C GLU A 6 -93.49 5.83 3.25
N GLY A 7 -92.26 6.05 2.80
CA GLY A 7 -91.89 7.42 2.47
C GLY A 7 -90.59 7.83 3.16
N GLU A 8 -89.51 7.56 2.44
CA GLU A 8 -88.23 8.27 2.34
C GLU A 8 -88.19 9.73 2.83
N ALA A 9 -87.20 10.05 3.69
CA ALA A 9 -86.38 11.29 3.74
C ALA A 9 -85.75 11.36 5.16
N ALA A 10 -84.46 11.02 5.32
CA ALA A 10 -83.32 11.94 5.23
C ALA A 10 -83.30 13.03 6.34
N LEU A 11 -82.10 13.24 6.89
CA LEU A 11 -81.71 14.14 8.01
C LEU A 11 -81.77 13.39 9.36
N LEU A 12 -80.66 13.06 10.03
CA LEU A 12 -79.44 13.83 10.23
C LEU A 12 -78.23 12.89 10.21
N GLY A 13 -77.22 13.28 9.42
CA GLY A 13 -75.90 12.68 9.50
C GLY A 13 -75.25 13.08 10.81
N GLU A 14 -75.30 12.18 11.79
CA GLU A 14 -74.47 12.28 12.98
C GLU A 14 -73.07 11.76 12.62
N GLU A 15 -72.11 12.69 12.66
CA GLU A 15 -70.70 12.46 12.42
C GLU A 15 -70.09 11.53 13.48
N GLU A 16 -70.10 10.22 13.24
CA GLU A 16 -69.18 9.29 13.91
C GLU A 16 -67.77 9.44 13.29
N ARG A 17 -67.15 10.60 13.54
CA ARG A 17 -65.71 10.80 13.39
C ARG A 17 -65.01 10.04 14.50
N GLY A 18 -64.82 8.74 14.30
CA GLY A 18 -63.91 7.95 15.12
C GLY A 18 -62.55 8.67 15.22
N PRO A 19 -61.96 8.76 16.42
CA PRO A 19 -60.70 9.46 16.58
C PRO A 19 -59.64 8.73 15.74
N ARG A 20 -59.27 9.31 14.61
CA ARG A 20 -58.03 8.98 13.91
C ARG A 20 -56.93 9.16 14.94
N ARG A 21 -56.51 8.06 15.57
CA ARG A 21 -55.27 8.00 16.33
C ARG A 21 -54.18 8.33 15.33
N ARG A 22 -53.87 9.63 15.19
CA ARG A 22 -52.61 10.10 14.66
C ARG A 22 -51.59 9.44 15.57
N ARG A 23 -51.03 8.33 15.11
CA ARG A 23 -49.85 7.71 15.69
C ARG A 23 -48.82 8.81 15.63
N ARG A 24 -48.74 9.62 16.69
CA ARG A 24 -47.73 10.64 16.91
C ARG A 24 -46.45 9.84 16.81
N GLN A 25 -45.84 9.82 15.64
CA GLN A 25 -44.49 9.32 15.46
C GLN A 25 -43.68 10.21 16.38
N ARG A 26 -43.43 9.69 17.59
CA ARG A 26 -42.49 10.30 18.52
C ARG A 26 -41.17 10.20 17.78
N ARG A 27 -40.84 11.23 16.99
CA ARG A 27 -39.47 11.49 16.55
C ARG A 27 -38.72 11.72 17.85
N GLY A 28 -38.18 10.64 18.42
CA GLY A 28 -37.30 10.70 19.56
C GLY A 28 -36.19 11.66 19.18
N ARG A 29 -36.09 12.77 19.90
CA ARG A 29 -34.96 13.68 19.73
C ARG A 29 -33.75 12.91 20.23
N VAL A 30 -32.92 12.44 19.32
CA VAL A 30 -31.62 11.87 19.68
C VAL A 30 -30.85 13.02 20.33
N PRO A 31 -30.32 12.86 21.56
CA PRO A 31 -29.55 13.91 22.19
C PRO A 31 -28.36 14.27 21.29
N ALA A 32 -28.12 15.56 21.07
CA ALA A 32 -27.14 16.06 20.10
C ALA A 32 -25.73 15.45 20.27
N GLY A 33 -25.35 15.09 21.51
CA GLY A 33 -24.09 14.39 21.80
C GLY A 33 -23.98 13.00 21.16
N VAL A 34 -25.06 12.22 21.10
CA VAL A 34 -25.05 10.87 20.48
C VAL A 34 -24.94 10.98 18.96
N ALA A 35 -25.55 11.99 18.36
CA ALA A 35 -25.41 12.25 16.93
C ALA A 35 -23.98 12.70 16.57
N ALA A 36 -23.36 13.56 17.37
CA ALA A 36 -21.98 14.00 17.17
C ALA A 36 -20.97 12.85 17.28
N VAL A 37 -21.13 11.96 18.28
CA VAL A 37 -20.29 10.77 18.44
C VAL A 37 -20.44 9.81 17.26
N ALA A 38 -21.66 9.58 16.79
CA ALA A 38 -21.91 8.70 15.63
C ALA A 38 -21.26 9.25 14.35
N VAL A 39 -21.33 10.57 14.11
CA VAL A 39 -20.66 11.21 12.97
C VAL A 39 -19.14 11.12 13.10
N ALA A 40 -18.58 11.40 14.27
CA ALA A 40 -17.15 11.29 14.51
C ALA A 40 -16.64 9.86 14.29
N ALA A 41 -17.37 8.85 14.79
CA ALA A 41 -17.04 7.44 14.57
C ALA A 41 -17.12 7.06 13.08
N ALA A 42 -18.14 7.53 12.35
CA ALA A 42 -18.26 7.28 10.91
C ALA A 42 -17.11 7.92 10.11
N VAL A 43 -16.69 9.14 10.48
CA VAL A 43 -15.53 9.81 9.86
C VAL A 43 -14.24 9.04 10.15
N ALA A 44 -13.99 8.65 11.41
CA ALA A 44 -12.80 7.90 11.79
C ALA A 44 -12.70 6.56 11.05
N LEU A 45 -13.81 5.80 11.00
CA LEU A 45 -13.88 4.55 10.23
C LEU A 45 -13.72 4.79 8.73
N GLY A 46 -14.27 5.88 8.20
CA GLY A 46 -14.10 6.27 6.80
C GLY A 46 -12.64 6.58 6.45
N VAL A 47 -11.94 7.31 7.32
CA VAL A 47 -10.50 7.59 7.17
C VAL A 47 -9.69 6.29 7.21
N LEU A 48 -9.91 5.44 8.22
CA LEU A 48 -9.23 4.14 8.32
C LEU A 48 -9.48 3.24 7.11
N ALA A 49 -10.73 3.20 6.60
CA ALA A 49 -11.07 2.41 5.43
C ALA A 49 -10.44 2.95 4.14
N LEU A 50 -10.28 4.28 4.01
CA LEU A 50 -9.56 4.89 2.88
C LEU A 50 -8.06 4.60 2.96
N ASP A 51 -7.48 4.67 4.15
CA ASP A 51 -6.07 4.38 4.40
C ASP A 51 -5.74 2.93 4.05
N ALA A 52 -6.50 1.97 4.59
CA ALA A 52 -6.33 0.55 4.29
C ALA A 52 -6.47 0.23 2.79
N ARG A 53 -7.35 0.94 2.07
CA ARG A 53 -7.49 0.77 0.60
C ARG A 53 -6.30 1.32 -0.16
N ARG A 54 -5.71 2.44 0.29
CA ARG A 54 -4.51 3.01 -0.32
C ARG A 54 -3.33 2.09 -0.12
N ASP A 55 -3.12 1.60 1.10
CA ASP A 55 -2.05 0.66 1.42
C ASP A 55 -2.13 -0.61 0.55
N LEU A 56 -3.32 -1.20 0.42
CA LEU A 56 -3.53 -2.36 -0.45
C LEU A 56 -3.26 -2.02 -1.94
N GLY A 57 -3.67 -0.84 -2.38
CA GLY A 57 -3.42 -0.36 -3.75
C GLY A 57 -1.92 -0.23 -4.04
N ASP A 58 -1.18 0.38 -3.12
CA ASP A 58 0.27 0.60 -3.24
C ASP A 58 1.05 -0.71 -3.22
N LEU A 59 0.70 -1.64 -2.33
CA LEU A 59 1.28 -2.99 -2.30
C LEU A 59 1.00 -3.75 -3.60
N THR A 60 -0.22 -3.66 -4.12
CA THR A 60 -0.60 -4.33 -5.38
C THR A 60 0.18 -3.75 -6.55
N ALA A 61 0.32 -2.42 -6.63
CA ALA A 61 1.08 -1.75 -7.68
C ALA A 61 2.57 -2.14 -7.65
N ARG A 62 3.20 -2.14 -6.46
CA ARG A 62 4.59 -2.57 -6.29
C ARG A 62 4.81 -4.01 -6.71
N ASN A 63 3.92 -4.92 -6.31
CA ASN A 63 3.99 -6.33 -6.70
C ASN A 63 3.80 -6.53 -8.20
N ALA A 64 2.88 -5.77 -8.82
CA ALA A 64 2.67 -5.81 -10.26
C ALA A 64 3.91 -5.31 -11.03
N GLU A 65 4.56 -4.26 -10.53
CA GLU A 65 5.80 -3.73 -11.12
C GLU A 65 6.95 -4.74 -11.00
N LEU A 66 7.16 -5.30 -9.82
CA LEU A 66 8.13 -6.38 -9.60
C LEU A 66 7.89 -7.57 -10.54
N ALA A 67 6.65 -8.07 -10.60
CA ALA A 67 6.29 -9.18 -11.47
C ALA A 67 6.51 -8.84 -12.95
N ALA A 68 6.22 -7.60 -13.37
CA ALA A 68 6.43 -7.16 -14.74
C ALA A 68 7.91 -7.14 -15.13
N VAL A 69 8.80 -6.67 -14.25
CA VAL A 69 10.26 -6.70 -14.50
C VAL A 69 10.76 -8.14 -14.58
N LEU A 70 10.36 -9.00 -13.65
CA LEU A 70 10.77 -10.41 -13.63
C LEU A 70 10.26 -11.21 -14.84
N ALA A 71 9.11 -10.84 -15.40
CA ALA A 71 8.49 -11.48 -16.55
C ALA A 71 8.86 -10.83 -17.90
N ALA A 72 9.67 -9.77 -17.90
CA ALA A 72 10.02 -9.06 -19.12
C ALA A 72 10.84 -9.98 -20.06
N PRO A 73 10.58 -9.98 -21.38
CA PRO A 73 11.30 -10.86 -22.32
C PRO A 73 12.81 -10.59 -22.38
N ASP A 74 13.22 -9.35 -22.08
CA ASP A 74 14.62 -8.90 -22.01
C ASP A 74 15.16 -8.91 -20.58
N ALA A 75 14.46 -9.56 -19.63
CA ALA A 75 14.91 -9.63 -18.25
C ALA A 75 16.21 -10.45 -18.14
N GLU A 76 17.27 -9.83 -17.67
CA GLU A 76 18.54 -10.49 -17.38
C GLU A 76 18.81 -10.55 -15.89
N THR A 77 19.34 -11.69 -15.42
CA THR A 77 19.64 -11.92 -14.01
C THR A 77 21.15 -12.01 -13.79
N VAL A 78 21.66 -11.18 -12.89
CA VAL A 78 23.06 -11.22 -12.43
C VAL A 78 23.09 -11.51 -10.94
N ARG A 79 23.95 -12.45 -10.54
CA ARG A 79 24.19 -12.78 -9.13
C ARG A 79 25.64 -12.49 -8.81
N HIS A 80 25.88 -11.82 -7.69
CA HIS A 80 27.22 -11.45 -7.26
C HIS A 80 27.41 -11.75 -5.78
N PRO A 81 28.49 -12.45 -5.38
CA PRO A 81 28.80 -12.63 -3.98
C PRO A 81 29.17 -11.28 -3.35
N ALA A 82 28.75 -11.07 -2.09
CA ALA A 82 29.21 -9.94 -1.30
C ALA A 82 30.50 -10.34 -0.56
N THR A 83 31.46 -9.43 -0.46
CA THR A 83 32.72 -9.63 0.27
C THR A 83 32.51 -9.76 1.77
N SER A 84 31.41 -9.22 2.29
CA SER A 84 30.95 -9.42 3.66
C SER A 84 30.40 -10.84 3.93
N GLY A 85 30.10 -11.61 2.89
CA GLY A 85 29.30 -12.83 2.98
C GLY A 85 27.89 -12.61 2.43
N GLY A 86 27.27 -13.68 1.93
CA GLY A 86 25.97 -13.63 1.25
C GLY A 86 26.06 -13.37 -0.26
N THR A 87 24.93 -13.08 -0.87
CA THR A 87 24.81 -12.86 -2.33
C THR A 87 23.79 -11.78 -2.63
N GLY A 88 24.10 -10.87 -3.55
CA GLY A 88 23.14 -9.99 -4.18
C GLY A 88 22.69 -10.55 -5.53
N THR A 89 21.42 -10.37 -5.86
CA THR A 89 20.80 -10.75 -7.12
C THR A 89 20.13 -9.52 -7.72
N VAL A 90 20.45 -9.25 -8.97
CA VAL A 90 19.84 -8.22 -9.79
C VAL A 90 19.04 -8.91 -10.89
N VAL A 91 17.82 -8.44 -11.14
CA VAL A 91 17.10 -8.69 -12.38
C VAL A 91 16.85 -7.35 -13.05
N ILE A 92 17.22 -7.17 -14.32
CA ILE A 92 17.06 -5.90 -15.03
C ILE A 92 16.35 -6.12 -16.37
N SER A 93 15.41 -5.23 -16.69
CA SER A 93 14.85 -5.06 -18.03
C SER A 93 15.18 -3.66 -18.52
N ARG A 94 16.01 -3.57 -19.55
CA ARG A 94 16.43 -2.30 -20.13
C ARG A 94 15.31 -1.67 -20.94
N ALA A 95 14.47 -2.48 -21.59
CA ALA A 95 13.28 -2.00 -22.31
C ALA A 95 12.28 -1.34 -21.37
N MET A 96 12.15 -1.84 -20.12
CA MET A 96 11.31 -1.22 -19.10
C MET A 96 12.01 -0.08 -18.35
N GLY A 97 13.35 0.02 -18.42
CA GLY A 97 14.14 0.95 -17.62
C GLY A 97 14.05 0.65 -16.12
N ARG A 98 13.97 -0.63 -15.75
CA ARG A 98 13.70 -1.08 -14.38
C ARG A 98 14.59 -2.23 -13.97
N MET A 99 14.95 -2.26 -12.69
CA MET A 99 15.65 -3.38 -12.08
C MET A 99 15.00 -3.77 -10.75
N VAL A 100 15.20 -5.02 -10.36
CA VAL A 100 14.91 -5.57 -9.05
C VAL A 100 16.23 -5.98 -8.41
N PHE A 101 16.45 -5.60 -7.16
CA PHE A 101 17.55 -6.10 -6.35
C PHE A 101 17.01 -6.88 -5.15
N ALA A 102 17.61 -8.02 -4.85
CA ALA A 102 17.43 -8.73 -3.60
C ALA A 102 18.77 -9.31 -3.13
N SER A 103 18.90 -9.55 -1.84
CA SER A 103 20.08 -10.19 -1.27
C SER A 103 19.69 -11.30 -0.31
N SER A 104 20.60 -12.24 -0.09
CA SER A 104 20.41 -13.37 0.81
C SER A 104 21.67 -13.67 1.59
N GLY A 105 21.53 -13.98 2.88
CA GLY A 105 22.64 -14.41 3.74
C GLY A 105 23.71 -13.34 3.98
N LEU A 106 23.33 -12.06 3.92
CA LEU A 106 24.22 -10.99 4.37
C LEU A 106 24.37 -11.09 5.91
N PRO A 107 25.57 -10.86 6.47
CA PRO A 107 25.72 -10.85 7.92
C PRO A 107 24.92 -9.74 8.59
N GLU A 108 24.45 -10.01 9.81
CA GLU A 108 23.88 -8.99 10.69
C GLU A 108 24.90 -7.86 10.95
N LEU A 109 24.41 -6.63 10.92
CA LEU A 109 25.23 -5.44 11.14
C LEU A 109 25.12 -4.97 12.60
N PRO A 110 26.16 -4.29 13.13
CA PRO A 110 26.07 -3.65 14.44
C PRO A 110 24.91 -2.66 14.52
N VAL A 111 24.37 -2.47 15.73
CA VAL A 111 23.33 -1.47 15.99
C VAL A 111 23.72 -0.10 15.43
N GLY A 112 22.78 0.53 14.73
CA GLY A 112 22.99 1.84 14.10
C GLY A 112 23.63 1.78 12.71
N ARG A 113 23.77 0.59 12.12
CA ARG A 113 24.22 0.38 10.74
C ARG A 113 23.13 -0.28 9.89
N THR A 114 23.19 -0.07 8.59
CA THR A 114 22.32 -0.70 7.59
C THR A 114 23.10 -0.98 6.31
N TYR A 115 22.57 -1.86 5.45
CA TYR A 115 23.06 -1.97 4.09
C TYR A 115 22.30 -0.98 3.21
N GLU A 116 23.03 -0.18 2.44
CA GLU A 116 22.44 0.75 1.48
C GLU A 116 22.80 0.34 0.05
N LEU A 117 21.77 0.28 -0.79
CA LEU A 117 21.87 -0.02 -2.20
C LEU A 117 22.15 1.27 -2.96
N TRP A 118 23.01 1.20 -3.97
CA TRP A 118 23.38 2.33 -4.82
C TRP A 118 23.32 1.93 -6.27
N LEU A 119 22.72 2.79 -7.08
CA LEU A 119 22.76 2.67 -8.53
C LEU A 119 23.80 3.65 -9.07
N MET A 120 24.78 3.12 -9.79
CA MET A 120 25.95 3.86 -10.25
C MET A 120 25.78 4.23 -11.73
N GLY A 121 25.59 5.52 -11.98
CA GLY A 121 25.45 6.09 -13.31
C GLY A 121 26.46 7.21 -13.58
N PRO A 122 26.35 7.90 -14.73
CA PRO A 122 27.27 8.97 -15.13
C PRO A 122 27.27 10.16 -14.18
N ASP A 123 26.14 10.43 -13.52
CA ASP A 123 25.98 11.53 -12.56
C ASP A 123 26.45 11.17 -11.14
N GLY A 124 26.98 9.95 -10.95
CA GLY A 124 27.44 9.44 -9.67
C GLY A 124 26.47 8.45 -9.01
N PRO A 125 26.73 8.07 -7.74
CA PRO A 125 25.90 7.15 -6.98
C PRO A 125 24.53 7.77 -6.66
N ARG A 126 23.46 7.03 -6.92
CA ARG A 126 22.09 7.38 -6.49
C ARG A 126 21.61 6.36 -5.45
N PRO A 127 21.01 6.80 -4.33
CA PRO A 127 20.42 5.88 -3.37
C PRO A 127 19.36 5.00 -4.03
N GLY A 128 19.57 3.69 -3.92
CA GLY A 128 18.65 2.61 -4.28
C GLY A 128 17.80 2.14 -3.10
N GLY A 129 18.00 2.72 -1.92
CA GLY A 129 17.23 2.42 -0.71
C GLY A 129 17.97 1.54 0.28
N LEU A 130 17.44 1.51 1.49
CA LEU A 130 17.99 0.74 2.60
C LEU A 130 17.42 -0.67 2.56
N LEU A 131 18.27 -1.67 2.72
CA LEU A 131 17.82 -3.01 3.03
C LEU A 131 17.49 -3.00 4.53
N GLY A 132 16.24 -3.33 4.87
CA GLY A 132 15.80 -3.42 6.27
C GLY A 132 16.67 -4.40 7.06
N GLU A 133 16.46 -4.47 8.37
CA GLU A 133 17.19 -5.33 9.31
C GLU A 133 17.05 -6.82 8.94
N GLY A 134 17.79 -7.29 7.94
CA GLY A 134 17.98 -8.69 7.59
C GLY A 134 19.02 -9.25 8.56
N GLY A 135 18.55 -9.78 9.67
CA GLY A 135 19.38 -10.14 10.82
C GLY A 135 19.64 -11.64 10.98
N ALA A 136 19.10 -12.50 10.10
CA ALA A 136 19.36 -13.93 10.17
C ALA A 136 20.18 -14.42 8.97
N GLU A 137 21.19 -15.25 9.27
CA GLU A 137 21.83 -16.12 8.28
C GLU A 137 20.71 -16.90 7.55
N ASP A 138 20.77 -16.95 6.21
CA ASP A 138 19.75 -17.49 5.29
C ASP A 138 18.47 -16.65 5.03
N GLU A 139 18.34 -15.44 5.59
CA GLU A 139 17.20 -14.57 5.26
C GLU A 139 17.39 -13.88 3.90
N THR A 140 16.33 -13.87 3.08
CA THR A 140 16.27 -13.10 1.83
C THR A 140 15.62 -11.76 2.10
N THR A 141 16.29 -10.67 1.73
CA THR A 141 15.77 -9.31 1.90
C THR A 141 14.55 -9.09 1.02
N THR A 142 13.61 -8.26 1.47
CA THR A 142 12.53 -7.76 0.62
C THR A 142 13.10 -7.17 -0.67
N PRO A 143 12.65 -7.63 -1.86
CA PRO A 143 13.15 -7.10 -3.11
C PRO A 143 12.86 -5.61 -3.26
N VAL A 144 13.82 -4.87 -3.80
CA VAL A 144 13.71 -3.44 -4.09
C VAL A 144 13.62 -3.24 -5.59
N VAL A 145 12.60 -2.51 -6.05
CA VAL A 145 12.43 -2.16 -7.47
C VAL A 145 12.92 -0.73 -7.70
N LEU A 146 13.78 -0.54 -8.70
CA LEU A 146 14.43 0.74 -8.98
C LEU A 146 14.35 1.13 -10.46
N PRO A 147 14.26 2.44 -10.78
CA PRO A 147 14.54 2.94 -12.11
C PRO A 147 16.01 2.72 -12.47
N ALA A 148 16.27 2.05 -13.60
CA ALA A 148 17.60 1.80 -14.15
C ALA A 148 17.69 2.33 -15.58
N GLY A 149 18.31 3.49 -15.73
CA GLY A 149 18.46 4.18 -17.00
C GLY A 149 19.59 3.61 -17.87
N PRO A 150 19.68 4.01 -19.16
CA PRO A 150 20.71 3.51 -20.09
C PRO A 150 22.15 3.80 -19.67
N GLY A 151 22.38 4.79 -18.80
CA GLY A 151 23.71 5.13 -18.27
C GLY A 151 24.08 4.42 -16.96
N ASP A 152 23.12 3.74 -16.32
CA ASP A 152 23.38 3.02 -15.08
C ASP A 152 24.09 1.70 -15.42
N GLY A 153 25.35 1.61 -15.01
CA GLY A 153 26.25 0.50 -15.39
C GLY A 153 26.59 -0.45 -14.25
N HIS A 154 26.40 -0.03 -13.00
CA HIS A 154 26.70 -0.88 -11.84
C HIS A 154 25.68 -0.69 -10.73
N VAL A 155 25.52 -1.72 -9.91
CA VAL A 155 24.92 -1.64 -8.60
C VAL A 155 25.99 -1.85 -7.54
N ALA A 156 25.92 -1.08 -6.45
CA ALA A 156 26.79 -1.23 -5.30
C ALA A 156 25.98 -1.42 -4.02
N LEU A 157 26.55 -2.14 -3.07
CA LEU A 157 26.02 -2.26 -1.71
C LEU A 157 27.10 -1.86 -0.71
N THR A 158 26.76 -0.98 0.23
CA THR A 158 27.69 -0.48 1.26
C THR A 158 27.09 -0.65 2.65
N VAL A 159 27.91 -0.51 3.69
CA VAL A 159 27.47 -0.46 5.08
C VAL A 159 27.43 0.99 5.53
N GLU A 160 26.24 1.51 5.80
CA GLU A 160 25.96 2.92 6.06
C GLU A 160 25.38 3.13 7.47
N PRO A 161 25.32 4.37 7.99
CA PRO A 161 24.52 4.68 9.17
C PRO A 161 23.05 4.25 8.98
N ALA A 162 22.34 3.91 10.05
CA ALA A 162 20.95 3.42 9.96
C ALA A 162 19.95 4.33 9.21
N GLY A 163 20.25 5.63 9.10
CA GLY A 163 19.45 6.58 8.33
C GLY A 163 19.79 6.65 6.83
N GLY A 164 20.76 5.86 6.37
CA GLY A 164 21.40 6.00 5.07
C GLY A 164 22.41 7.14 5.02
N SER A 165 22.88 7.42 3.81
CA SER A 165 23.84 8.48 3.49
C SER A 165 23.44 9.23 2.21
N ASP A 166 23.94 10.44 2.01
CA ASP A 166 23.74 11.17 0.74
C ASP A 166 24.63 10.61 -0.39
N SER A 167 25.71 9.92 -0.01
CA SER A 167 26.65 9.25 -0.89
C SER A 167 27.33 8.10 -0.13
N PRO A 168 27.84 7.05 -0.80
CA PRO A 168 28.59 5.96 -0.17
C PRO A 168 29.65 6.48 0.82
N THR A 169 29.58 6.07 2.09
CA THR A 169 30.59 6.43 3.10
C THR A 169 31.59 5.31 3.36
N THR A 170 31.27 4.09 2.95
CA THR A 170 32.16 2.93 3.05
C THR A 170 32.44 2.31 1.67
N PRO A 171 33.56 1.57 1.53
CA PRO A 171 33.79 0.76 0.34
C PRO A 171 32.65 -0.24 0.12
N PRO A 172 32.29 -0.52 -1.14
CA PRO A 172 31.23 -1.46 -1.44
C PRO A 172 31.58 -2.87 -0.97
N VAL A 173 30.66 -3.49 -0.24
CA VAL A 173 30.68 -4.93 0.07
C VAL A 173 30.18 -5.76 -1.11
N LEU A 174 29.45 -5.16 -2.04
CA LEU A 174 29.07 -5.75 -3.33
C LEU A 174 29.19 -4.67 -4.40
N LEU A 175 29.80 -5.01 -5.53
CA LEU A 175 29.83 -4.19 -6.73
C LEU A 175 29.60 -5.11 -7.92
N ALA A 176 28.47 -4.94 -8.60
CA ALA A 176 28.11 -5.78 -9.74
C ALA A 176 27.84 -4.93 -10.97
N ALA A 177 28.43 -5.32 -12.09
CA ALA A 177 28.10 -4.73 -13.39
C ALA A 177 26.66 -5.12 -13.78
N LEU A 178 25.93 -4.15 -14.34
CA LEU A 178 24.62 -4.37 -14.90
C LEU A 178 24.78 -4.77 -16.37
N PRO A 179 24.06 -5.79 -16.86
CA PRO A 179 24.10 -6.14 -18.26
C PRO A 179 23.73 -4.96 -19.16
N ASP A 180 24.49 -4.83 -20.25
CA ASP A 180 24.10 -4.02 -21.38
C ASP A 180 23.02 -4.77 -22.18
N ALA A 181 22.11 -4.04 -22.82
CA ALA A 181 21.02 -4.62 -23.61
C ALA A 181 21.51 -5.44 -24.81
#